data_AF-A0A7L9VS20-F1
#
_entry.id   AF-A0A7L9VS20-F1
#
_cell.length_a   1.000
_cell.length_b   1.000
_cell.length_c   1.000
_cell.angle_alpha   90.00
_cell.angle_beta   90.00
_cell.angle_gamma   90.00
#
_symmetry.space_group_name_H-M   'P 1'
#
loop_
_entity.id
_entity.type
_entity.pdbx_description
1 polymer ?
#
loop_
_entity_poly.entity_id
_entity_poly.type
_entity_poly.pdbx_seq_one_letter_code
_entity_poly.pdbx_strand_id
1 'polypeptide(L)'
;MDLTKIFSGMDKGPEAIQANFEKLKDFVNATTVSIDHTNNIVPAIGKLKDGYNQADIIKVGTTLSIFMIEFTLIEVPTYNEWQNMKIGSVPKSFLGGATHAIKLHYGLAVGEGNQNNGFYTADFNLDTNTGQINMYSRSRYPHDSGSQPMVNVSGVWLLY
;
A
#
# COMPACT_ATOMS: atom_id res chain seq x y z
N MET A 1 9.95 10.83 -19.23
CA MET A 1 9.35 10.41 -20.51
C MET A 1 10.37 10.66 -21.60
N ASP A 2 10.74 9.63 -22.36
CA ASP A 2 11.75 9.72 -23.41
C ASP A 2 11.10 10.06 -24.77
N LEU A 3 11.18 11.34 -25.15
CA LEU A 3 10.64 11.87 -26.40
C LEU A 3 11.77 12.10 -27.39
N THR A 4 11.56 11.67 -28.64
CA THR A 4 12.54 11.87 -29.72
C THR A 4 12.62 13.36 -30.06
N LYS A 5 13.84 13.92 -30.15
CA LYS A 5 14.03 15.30 -30.60
C LYS A 5 13.62 15.46 -32.06
N ILE A 6 12.81 16.48 -32.35
CA ILE A 6 12.33 16.80 -33.70
C ILE A 6 13.11 18.01 -34.22
N PHE A 7 13.60 17.91 -35.46
CA PHE A 7 14.34 18.99 -36.14
C PHE A 7 14.10 18.96 -37.65
N SER A 8 14.41 20.08 -38.32
CA SER A 8 14.17 20.26 -39.76
C SER A 8 15.05 19.34 -40.62
N GLY A 9 14.48 18.77 -41.69
CA GLY A 9 15.19 17.86 -42.61
C GLY A 9 15.39 16.44 -42.08
N MET A 10 14.74 16.07 -40.98
CA MET A 10 14.79 14.71 -40.43
C MET A 10 14.14 13.70 -41.40
N ASP A 11 14.88 12.64 -41.73
CA ASP A 11 14.47 11.57 -42.66
C ASP A 11 13.12 10.91 -42.28
N LYS A 12 12.88 10.74 -40.98
CA LYS A 12 11.65 10.16 -40.41
C LYS A 12 10.91 11.12 -39.48
N GLY A 13 10.88 12.40 -39.86
CA GLY A 13 10.25 13.46 -39.07
C GLY A 13 8.78 13.16 -38.73
N PRO A 14 7.92 12.84 -39.72
CA PRO A 14 6.51 12.52 -39.48
C PRO A 14 6.30 11.35 -38.52
N GLU A 15 7.05 10.27 -38.64
CA GLU A 15 6.95 9.07 -37.80
C GLU A 15 7.41 9.35 -36.37
N ALA A 16 8.49 10.12 -36.20
CA ALA A 16 8.98 10.53 -34.88
C ALA A 16 7.97 11.43 -34.16
N ILE A 17 7.30 12.32 -34.89
CA ILE A 17 6.22 13.16 -34.35
C ILE A 17 5.03 12.28 -33.93
N GLN A 18 4.58 11.37 -34.79
CA GLN A 18 3.47 10.46 -34.47
C GLN A 18 3.79 9.59 -33.24
N ALA A 19 4.99 9.02 -33.16
CA ALA A 19 5.42 8.22 -32.02
C ALA A 19 5.48 9.05 -30.72
N ASN A 20 5.92 10.31 -30.78
CA ASN A 20 5.86 11.21 -29.64
C ASN A 20 4.42 11.52 -29.24
N PHE A 21 3.50 11.72 -30.19
CA PHE A 21 2.09 11.95 -29.89
C PHE A 21 1.39 10.73 -29.31
N GLU A 22 1.71 9.51 -29.74
CA GLU A 22 1.22 8.27 -29.10
C GLU A 22 1.69 8.18 -27.64
N LYS A 23 2.98 8.44 -27.38
CA LYS A 23 3.52 8.50 -26.00
C LYS A 23 2.86 9.59 -25.15
N LEU A 24 2.58 10.75 -25.75
CA LEU A 24 1.86 11.84 -25.08
C LEU A 24 0.38 11.53 -24.89
N LYS A 25 -0.26 10.78 -25.80
CA LYS A 25 -1.65 10.34 -25.67
C LYS A 25 -1.82 9.40 -24.48
N ASP A 26 -0.87 8.49 -24.26
CA ASP A 26 -0.85 7.66 -23.05
C ASP A 26 -0.68 8.48 -21.77
N PHE A 27 0.07 9.59 -21.84
CA PHE A 27 0.18 10.55 -20.74
C PHE A 27 -1.08 11.38 -20.53
N VAL A 28 -1.75 11.82 -21.60
CA VAL A 28 -3.01 12.59 -21.55
C VAL A 28 -4.19 11.69 -21.13
N ASN A 29 -4.13 10.39 -21.44
CA ASN A 29 -5.02 9.35 -20.92
C ASN A 29 -4.83 9.10 -19.40
N ALA A 30 -3.91 9.81 -18.74
CA ALA A 30 -3.88 9.91 -17.27
C ALA A 30 -5.16 10.51 -16.65
N THR A 31 -6.11 10.93 -17.48
CA THR A 31 -7.50 11.27 -17.09
C THR A 31 -8.37 10.06 -16.76
N THR A 32 -7.95 8.83 -17.07
CA THR A 32 -8.69 7.63 -16.65
C THR A 32 -8.38 7.37 -15.18
N VAL A 33 -9.23 7.89 -14.31
CA VAL A 33 -9.28 7.50 -12.90
C VAL A 33 -10.11 6.22 -12.82
N SER A 34 -9.46 5.09 -12.55
CA SER A 34 -10.17 3.85 -12.21
C SER A 34 -9.95 3.55 -10.74
N ILE A 35 -10.98 2.98 -10.11
CA ILE A 35 -10.92 2.55 -8.71
C ILE A 35 -11.19 1.06 -8.72
N ASP A 36 -10.18 0.30 -8.30
CA ASP A 36 -10.35 -1.13 -8.04
C ASP A 36 -10.35 -1.37 -6.53
N HIS A 37 -11.10 -2.37 -6.10
CA HIS A 37 -11.27 -2.75 -4.70
C HIS A 37 -10.91 -4.23 -4.52
N THR A 38 -10.34 -4.60 -3.38
CA THR A 38 -10.13 -6.00 -3.02
C THR A 38 -10.30 -6.25 -1.53
N ASN A 39 -10.95 -7.37 -1.21
CA ASN A 39 -11.00 -7.91 0.16
C ASN A 39 -10.00 -9.06 0.36
N ASN A 40 -9.12 -9.31 -0.64
CA ASN A 40 -8.14 -10.39 -0.60
C ASN A 40 -6.90 -10.01 0.22
N ILE A 41 -7.13 -9.50 1.43
CA ILE A 41 -6.06 -9.27 2.40
C ILE A 41 -5.74 -10.60 3.06
N VAL A 42 -4.48 -11.02 3.02
CA VAL A 42 -4.03 -12.25 3.68
C VAL A 42 -3.27 -11.87 4.94
N PRO A 43 -3.78 -12.18 6.15
CA PRO A 43 -3.05 -11.92 7.39
C PRO A 43 -1.81 -12.82 7.46
N ALA A 44 -0.68 -12.25 7.90
CA ALA A 44 0.55 -13.02 8.13
C ALA A 44 0.75 -13.37 9.62
N ILE A 45 0.03 -12.68 10.51
CA ILE A 45 -0.06 -12.95 11.95
C ILE A 45 -1.49 -12.72 12.43
N GLY A 46 -1.86 -13.40 13.52
CA GLY A 46 -3.20 -13.32 14.06
C GLY A 46 -4.26 -13.76 13.04
N LYS A 47 -5.45 -13.18 13.15
CA LYS A 47 -6.58 -13.41 12.23
C LYS A 47 -7.20 -12.09 11.83
N LEU A 48 -7.78 -12.02 10.64
CA LEU A 48 -8.65 -10.90 10.31
C LEU A 48 -9.86 -10.91 11.23
N LYS A 49 -10.18 -9.76 11.81
CA LYS A 49 -11.43 -9.56 12.52
C LYS A 49 -12.58 -9.59 11.52
N ASP A 50 -13.70 -10.20 11.89
CA ASP A 50 -14.93 -10.09 11.10
C ASP A 50 -15.31 -8.61 10.92
N GLY A 51 -15.57 -8.21 9.68
CA GLY A 51 -15.90 -6.84 9.33
C GLY A 51 -15.15 -6.33 8.11
N TYR A 52 -14.92 -5.02 8.09
CA TYR A 52 -14.38 -4.29 6.95
C TYR A 52 -12.86 -4.47 6.87
N ASN A 53 -12.42 -5.32 5.94
CA ASN A 53 -11.02 -5.52 5.61
C ASN A 53 -10.88 -5.38 4.09
N GLN A 54 -10.34 -4.25 3.65
CA GLN A 54 -10.31 -3.89 2.24
C GLN A 54 -9.08 -3.10 1.84
N ALA A 55 -8.75 -3.19 0.56
CA ALA A 55 -7.76 -2.34 -0.08
C ALA A 55 -8.34 -1.76 -1.37
N ASP A 56 -8.07 -0.48 -1.57
CA ASP A 56 -8.54 0.29 -2.72
C ASP A 56 -7.32 0.83 -3.47
N ILE A 57 -7.38 0.81 -4.80
CA ILE A 57 -6.36 1.45 -5.64
C ILE A 57 -7.03 2.38 -6.64
N ILE A 58 -6.71 3.67 -6.52
CA ILE A 58 -7.08 4.69 -7.50
C ILE A 58 -5.94 4.80 -8.49
N LYS A 59 -6.14 4.30 -9.70
CA LYS A 59 -5.15 4.40 -10.78
C LYS A 59 -5.35 5.71 -11.51
N VAL A 60 -4.27 6.49 -11.66
CA VAL A 60 -4.24 7.75 -12.39
C VAL A 60 -3.35 7.55 -13.61
N GLY A 61 -3.98 7.18 -14.73
CA GLY A 61 -3.27 6.77 -15.93
C GLY A 61 -2.56 5.42 -15.78
N THR A 62 -1.39 5.31 -16.41
CA THR A 62 -0.62 4.04 -16.48
C THR A 62 0.56 3.98 -15.52
N THR A 63 0.91 5.08 -14.85
CA THR A 63 2.18 5.23 -14.13
C THR A 63 2.04 5.67 -12.67
N LEU A 64 0.87 6.16 -12.26
CA LEU A 64 0.63 6.65 -10.91
C LEU A 64 -0.59 5.97 -10.33
N SER A 65 -0.54 5.60 -9.06
CA SER A 65 -1.72 5.12 -8.34
C SER A 65 -1.69 5.54 -6.88
N ILE A 66 -2.86 5.72 -6.27
CA ILE A 66 -3.01 5.90 -4.83
C ILE A 66 -3.56 4.58 -4.29
N PHE A 67 -2.81 3.93 -3.41
CA PHE A 67 -3.21 2.71 -2.73
C PHE A 67 -3.62 3.03 -1.29
N MET A 68 -4.79 2.56 -0.90
CA MET A 68 -5.35 2.73 0.44
C MET A 68 -5.68 1.35 0.99
N ILE A 69 -5.45 1.14 2.27
CA ILE A 69 -5.83 -0.11 2.91
C ILE A 69 -6.38 0.15 4.31
N GLU A 70 -7.35 -0.66 4.70
CA GLU A 70 -7.86 -0.73 6.05
C GLU A 70 -8.20 -2.18 6.39
N PHE A 71 -7.66 -2.69 7.50
CA PHE A 71 -8.02 -4.00 8.04
C PHE A 71 -7.71 -4.08 9.52
N THR A 72 -8.32 -5.04 10.19
CA THR A 72 -8.09 -5.29 11.62
C THR A 72 -7.61 -6.70 11.85
N LEU A 73 -6.51 -6.84 12.58
CA LEU A 73 -6.02 -8.12 13.07
C LEU A 73 -6.41 -8.31 14.54
N ILE A 74 -6.87 -9.49 14.89
CA ILE A 74 -7.07 -9.97 16.26
C ILE A 74 -6.15 -11.16 16.54
N GLU A 75 -6.02 -11.54 17.81
CA GLU A 75 -5.14 -12.63 18.25
C GLU A 75 -3.69 -12.41 17.80
N VAL A 76 -3.25 -11.15 17.75
CA VAL A 76 -1.88 -10.81 17.33
C VAL A 76 -0.90 -11.23 18.42
N PRO A 77 0.17 -11.98 18.08
CA PRO A 77 1.17 -12.39 19.08
C PRO A 77 1.84 -11.18 19.76
N THR A 78 2.20 -11.36 21.02
CA THR A 78 2.85 -10.34 21.85
C THR A 78 4.36 -10.53 21.87
N TYR A 79 5.10 -9.43 21.96
CA TYR A 79 6.55 -9.44 21.84
C TYR A 79 7.16 -8.32 22.69
N ASN A 80 8.01 -8.70 23.62
CA ASN A 80 8.61 -7.76 24.58
C ASN A 80 9.71 -6.87 23.97
N GLU A 81 10.25 -7.29 22.82
CA GLU A 81 11.29 -6.62 22.05
C GLU A 81 10.71 -5.98 20.79
N TRP A 82 11.38 -4.94 20.29
CA TRP A 82 11.04 -4.35 19.00
C TRP A 82 11.45 -5.27 17.87
N GLN A 83 10.56 -5.48 16.91
CA GLN A 83 10.84 -6.33 15.75
C GLN A 83 10.05 -5.91 14.51
N ASN A 84 10.62 -6.24 13.36
CA ASN A 84 9.94 -6.14 12.08
C ASN A 84 9.05 -7.36 11.89
N MET A 85 7.76 -7.14 11.67
CA MET A 85 6.78 -8.19 11.48
C MET A 85 6.07 -7.99 10.16
N LYS A 86 5.84 -9.10 9.45
CA LYS A 86 4.88 -9.13 8.35
C LYS A 86 3.51 -9.24 8.97
N ILE A 87 2.62 -8.29 8.69
CA ILE A 87 1.28 -8.28 9.28
C ILE A 87 0.21 -8.75 8.32
N GLY A 88 0.42 -8.52 7.02
CA GLY A 88 -0.48 -9.00 5.99
C GLY A 88 0.07 -8.72 4.61
N SER A 89 -0.73 -9.04 3.60
CA SER A 89 -0.38 -8.77 2.21
C SER A 89 -1.63 -8.59 1.35
N VAL A 90 -1.46 -7.86 0.26
CA VAL A 90 -2.39 -7.82 -0.87
C VAL A 90 -1.74 -8.49 -2.08
N PRO A 91 -2.51 -8.99 -3.07
CA PRO A 91 -1.93 -9.54 -4.29
C PRO A 91 -1.04 -8.50 -4.97
N LYS A 92 0.20 -8.85 -5.31
CA LYS A 92 1.12 -7.94 -6.04
C LYS A 92 0.48 -7.36 -7.31
N SER A 93 -0.28 -8.17 -8.03
CA SER A 93 -0.99 -7.75 -9.24
C SER A 93 -1.96 -6.59 -8.99
N PHE A 94 -2.48 -6.45 -7.77
CA PHE A 94 -3.35 -5.35 -7.38
C PHE A 94 -2.61 -4.00 -7.33
N LEU A 95 -1.29 -4.00 -7.12
CA LEU A 95 -0.46 -2.79 -7.09
C LEU A 95 -0.12 -2.23 -8.48
N GLY A 96 -0.70 -2.79 -9.55
CA GLY A 96 -0.62 -2.20 -10.89
C GLY A 96 0.78 -2.17 -11.52
N GLY A 97 1.72 -3.00 -11.05
CA GLY A 97 3.10 -3.02 -11.54
C GLY A 97 4.02 -1.94 -10.95
N ALA A 98 3.54 -1.20 -9.95
CA ALA A 98 4.36 -0.21 -9.23
C ALA A 98 5.62 -0.84 -8.63
N THR A 99 6.71 -0.09 -8.67
CA THR A 99 8.02 -0.51 -8.14
C THR A 99 8.43 0.29 -6.92
N HIS A 100 7.80 1.45 -6.70
CA HIS A 100 8.06 2.33 -5.58
C HIS A 100 6.76 2.71 -4.88
N ALA A 101 6.85 2.97 -3.57
CA ALA A 101 5.76 3.48 -2.77
C ALA A 101 6.25 4.62 -1.88
N ILE A 102 5.59 5.78 -1.98
CA ILE A 102 5.75 6.89 -1.04
C ILE A 102 4.56 6.85 -0.10
N LYS A 103 4.83 6.68 1.19
CA LYS A 103 3.79 6.72 2.21
C LYS A 103 3.30 8.16 2.38
N LEU A 104 1.99 8.36 2.20
CA LEU A 104 1.34 9.66 2.31
C LEU A 104 0.77 9.91 3.72
N HIS A 105 0.49 8.85 4.46
CA HIS A 105 0.01 8.92 5.84
C HIS A 105 0.68 7.85 6.69
N TYR A 106 1.11 8.20 7.91
CA TYR A 106 1.54 7.22 8.89
C TYR A 106 0.41 6.21 9.10
N GLY A 107 0.73 4.92 9.02
CA GLY A 107 -0.25 3.93 9.42
C GLY A 107 -0.29 3.87 10.94
N LEU A 108 -1.48 3.98 11.52
CA LEU A 108 -1.66 3.98 12.96
C LEU A 108 -2.16 2.61 13.39
N ALA A 109 -1.38 1.89 14.20
CA ALA A 109 -1.88 0.73 14.91
C ALA A 109 -2.19 1.07 16.35
N VAL A 110 -3.47 1.29 16.61
CA VAL A 110 -4.01 1.43 17.96
C VAL A 110 -4.52 0.06 18.39
N GLY A 111 -3.88 -0.50 19.42
CA GLY A 111 -4.47 -1.58 20.20
C GLY A 111 -4.95 -1.00 21.52
N GLU A 112 -6.25 -0.78 21.67
CA GLU A 112 -6.88 -0.53 22.97
C GLU A 112 -7.99 -1.55 23.21
N GLY A 113 -7.79 -2.36 24.25
CA GLY A 113 -8.86 -2.87 25.09
C GLY A 113 -8.60 -2.36 26.51
N ASN A 114 -9.15 -1.19 26.83
CA ASN A 114 -9.23 -0.57 28.16
C ASN A 114 -7.89 -0.26 28.87
N GLN A 115 -7.40 0.99 28.67
CA GLN A 115 -6.56 1.79 29.58
C GLN A 115 -5.19 1.24 30.07
N ASN A 116 -4.80 0.02 29.74
CA ASN A 116 -3.46 -0.49 30.06
C ASN A 116 -2.62 -0.70 28.79
N ASN A 117 -1.73 0.28 28.57
CA ASN A 117 -0.76 0.39 27.48
C ASN A 117 0.03 -0.90 27.24
N GLY A 118 -0.06 -1.44 26.03
CA GLY A 118 0.81 -2.55 25.65
C GLY A 118 1.26 -2.63 24.21
N PHE A 119 0.55 -2.04 23.25
CA PHE A 119 0.94 -2.07 21.85
C PHE A 119 1.52 -0.73 21.41
N TYR A 120 2.81 -0.69 21.09
CA TYR A 120 3.47 0.49 20.55
C TYR A 120 4.00 0.17 19.15
N THR A 121 3.46 0.87 18.15
CA THR A 121 3.92 0.78 16.76
C THR A 121 4.66 2.05 16.38
N ALA A 122 5.71 1.91 15.58
CA ALA A 122 6.45 3.06 15.06
C ALA A 122 6.02 3.40 13.63
N ASP A 123 5.70 2.39 12.80
CA ASP A 123 5.31 2.62 11.40
C ASP A 123 4.90 1.33 10.65
N PHE A 124 4.22 1.49 9.50
CA PHE A 124 3.93 0.43 8.53
C PHE A 124 4.51 0.70 7.15
N ASN A 125 5.17 -0.27 6.52
CA ASN A 125 5.73 -0.14 5.18
C ASN A 125 5.09 -1.12 4.20
N LEU A 126 4.88 -0.67 2.97
CA LEU A 126 4.46 -1.50 1.85
C LEU A 126 5.69 -1.90 1.02
N ASP A 127 5.88 -3.19 0.83
CA ASP A 127 6.82 -3.73 -0.15
C ASP A 127 6.08 -3.98 -1.47
N THR A 128 6.30 -3.10 -2.45
CA THR A 128 5.70 -3.17 -3.80
C THR A 128 6.13 -4.40 -4.60
N ASN A 129 7.28 -5.01 -4.28
CA ASN A 129 7.75 -6.18 -5.00
C ASN A 129 6.96 -7.45 -4.65
N THR A 130 6.37 -7.48 -3.46
CA THR A 130 5.68 -8.66 -2.92
C THR A 130 4.23 -8.41 -2.52
N GLY A 131 3.81 -7.14 -2.38
CA GLY A 131 2.53 -6.76 -1.81
C GLY A 131 2.47 -6.91 -0.28
N GLN A 132 3.62 -7.13 0.39
CA GLN A 132 3.69 -7.34 1.83
C GLN A 132 3.58 -6.02 2.59
N ILE A 133 2.83 -6.06 3.69
CA ILE A 133 2.70 -4.97 4.65
C ILE A 133 3.49 -5.37 5.89
N ASN A 134 4.47 -4.55 6.22
CA ASN A 134 5.42 -4.77 7.29
C ASN A 134 5.22 -3.71 8.37
N MET A 135 5.43 -4.09 9.62
CA MET A 135 5.29 -3.21 10.77
C MET A 135 6.53 -3.33 11.64
N TYR A 136 7.02 -2.21 12.17
CA TYR A 136 7.98 -2.23 13.27
C TYR A 136 7.24 -1.95 14.58
N SER A 137 7.16 -2.96 15.44
CA SER A 137 6.34 -2.91 16.65
C SER A 137 6.99 -3.64 17.81
N ARG A 138 6.60 -3.24 19.02
CA ARG A 138 6.71 -4.06 20.23
C ARG A 138 5.33 -4.11 20.90
N SER A 139 5.02 -5.27 21.46
CA SER A 139 3.79 -5.52 22.19
C SER A 139 4.11 -6.04 23.58
N ARG A 140 4.19 -5.12 24.55
CA ARG A 140 4.36 -5.46 25.97
C ARG A 140 3.00 -5.60 26.62
N TYR A 141 2.56 -6.83 26.89
CA TYR A 141 1.31 -7.05 27.60
C TYR A 141 1.57 -7.19 29.11
N PRO A 142 1.09 -6.28 29.97
CA PRO A 142 0.77 -6.61 31.35
C PRO A 142 -0.64 -7.22 31.36
N HIS A 143 -0.74 -8.49 31.72
CA HIS A 143 -1.96 -9.30 31.67
C HIS A 143 -2.85 -8.95 32.87
N ASP A 144 -4.10 -8.49 32.64
CA ASP A 144 -5.20 -8.53 33.64
C ASP A 144 -6.62 -8.46 33.02
N SER A 145 -6.80 -8.05 31.75
CA SER A 145 -8.13 -7.73 31.21
C SER A 145 -8.83 -8.82 30.37
N GLY A 146 -8.19 -9.97 30.13
CA GLY A 146 -8.77 -11.08 29.34
C GLY A 146 -9.09 -10.75 27.87
N SER A 147 -8.70 -9.57 27.37
CA SER A 147 -8.98 -9.11 26.01
C SER A 147 -7.90 -9.54 25.02
N GLN A 148 -8.30 -10.01 23.84
CA GLN A 148 -7.38 -10.41 22.78
C GLN A 148 -6.61 -9.20 22.22
N PRO A 149 -5.31 -9.32 21.92
CA PRO A 149 -4.55 -8.26 21.26
C PRO A 149 -5.13 -7.95 19.88
N MET A 150 -5.36 -6.67 19.61
CA MET A 150 -5.93 -6.17 18.36
C MET A 150 -4.99 -5.13 17.73
N VAL A 151 -4.88 -5.16 16.41
CA VAL A 151 -4.09 -4.23 15.60
C VAL A 151 -4.97 -3.73 14.48
N ASN A 152 -5.37 -2.46 14.56
CA ASN A 152 -5.98 -1.77 13.43
C ASN A 152 -4.87 -1.34 12.47
N VAL A 153 -5.04 -1.55 11.18
CA VAL A 153 -4.05 -1.20 10.16
C VAL A 153 -4.75 -0.33 9.14
N SER A 154 -4.28 0.90 9.01
CA SER A 154 -4.69 1.82 7.95
C SER A 154 -3.45 2.41 7.28
N GLY A 155 -3.54 2.74 6.00
CA GLY A 155 -2.43 3.39 5.32
C GLY A 155 -2.79 3.87 3.93
N VAL A 156 -2.06 4.90 3.49
CA VAL A 156 -2.20 5.50 2.16
C VAL A 156 -0.82 5.67 1.53
N TRP A 157 -0.63 5.16 0.32
CA TRP A 157 0.61 5.24 -0.44
C TRP A 157 0.36 5.79 -1.84
N LEU A 158 1.30 6.59 -2.32
CA LEU A 158 1.48 6.90 -3.73
C LEU A 158 2.39 5.84 -4.36
N LEU A 159 1.94 5.20 -5.43
CA LEU A 159 2.63 4.13 -6.15
C LEU A 159 3.07 4.60 -7.54
N TYR A 160 4.29 4.23 -7.96
CA TYR A 160 4.85 4.50 -9.29
C TYR A 160 5.99 3.54 -9.68
#